data_AF-A0A7J4G910-F1
#
_entry.id   AF-A0A7J4G910-F1
#
_cell.length_a   1.000
_cell.length_b   1.000
_cell.length_c   1.000
_cell.angle_alpha   90.00
_cell.angle_beta   90.00
_cell.angle_gamma   90.00
#
_symmetry.space_group_name_H-M   'P 1'
#
loop_
_entity.id
_entity.type
_entity.pdbx_description
1 polymer ?
#
loop_
_entity_poly.entity_id
_entity_poly.type
_entity_poly.pdbx_seq_one_letter_code
_entity_poly.pdbx_strand_id
1 'polypeptide(L)'
;MITTQDEEVCRLLHVSFADFPLGLANRYDLVRLWSLELQWLTPEDALSVLEKLCSLGWLVENEGRIKPNPRVELLAPSLGWQPIVRRVLNPLEFVEMEEEVNVNQIEEETLHQEPKESNRIDESQKINAHIIEKEEMIEPAQPRELIVKISEPENSTQKKGDAPTDRPPDRAEMNISALINHIAESSGLVNREVVRRAQRKRRSLGPVTLWMALALVAREQGLDMYEITAIIETK
;
A
#
# COMPACT_ATOMS: atom_id res chain seq x y z
N MET A 1 27.51 -2.11 -20.42
CA MET A 1 26.52 -2.11 -21.52
C MET A 1 25.15 -1.96 -20.88
N ILE A 2 24.17 -1.33 -21.54
CA ILE A 2 22.89 -0.99 -20.89
C ILE A 2 22.03 -2.26 -20.82
N THR A 3 21.66 -2.66 -19.61
CA THR A 3 20.70 -3.74 -19.36
C THR A 3 19.32 -3.33 -19.87
N THR A 4 18.84 -3.97 -20.95
CA THR A 4 17.46 -3.76 -21.42
C THR A 4 16.48 -4.59 -20.61
N GLN A 5 16.43 -4.38 -19.28
CA GLN A 5 15.31 -4.84 -18.47
C GLN A 5 14.04 -4.16 -18.99
N ASP A 6 12.95 -4.91 -19.14
CA ASP A 6 11.68 -4.34 -19.58
C ASP A 6 11.12 -3.43 -18.49
N GLU A 7 11.29 -2.11 -18.67
CA GLU A 7 10.82 -1.09 -17.74
C GLU A 7 9.34 -1.24 -17.36
N GLU A 8 8.50 -1.74 -18.26
CA GLU A 8 7.07 -1.94 -17.98
C GLU A 8 6.85 -3.08 -16.98
N VAL A 9 7.66 -4.13 -17.06
CA VAL A 9 7.66 -5.25 -16.11
C VAL A 9 8.25 -4.79 -14.78
N CYS A 10 9.38 -4.08 -14.78
CA CYS A 10 9.98 -3.53 -13.56
C CYS A 10 9.01 -2.61 -12.78
N ARG A 11 8.26 -1.75 -13.49
CA ARG A 11 7.24 -0.86 -12.91
C ARG A 11 6.02 -1.64 -12.42
N LEU A 12 5.53 -2.61 -13.19
CA LEU A 12 4.43 -3.49 -12.78
C LEU A 12 4.79 -4.24 -11.48
N LEU A 13 5.98 -4.82 -11.42
CA LEU A 13 6.48 -5.51 -10.22
C LEU A 13 6.63 -4.54 -9.05
N HIS A 14 7.18 -3.33 -9.26
CA HIS A 14 7.26 -2.31 -8.22
C HIS A 14 5.88 -2.00 -7.62
N VAL A 15 4.86 -1.72 -8.44
CA VAL A 15 3.48 -1.50 -7.97
C VAL A 15 2.92 -2.72 -7.25
N SER A 16 3.20 -3.92 -7.76
CA SER A 16 2.66 -5.17 -7.23
C SER A 16 3.17 -5.52 -5.84
N PHE A 17 4.37 -5.06 -5.49
CA PHE A 17 5.04 -5.39 -4.22
C PHE A 17 5.24 -4.19 -3.28
N ALA A 18 4.91 -2.96 -3.69
CA ALA A 18 5.07 -1.74 -2.89
C ALA A 18 4.41 -1.81 -1.50
N ASP A 19 3.17 -2.32 -1.44
CA ASP A 19 2.39 -2.45 -0.20
C ASP A 19 2.63 -3.78 0.55
N PHE A 20 3.56 -4.62 0.08
CA PHE A 20 3.87 -5.92 0.69
C PHE A 20 5.20 -5.85 1.46
N PRO A 21 5.21 -5.54 2.78
CA PRO A 21 6.44 -5.32 3.57
C PRO A 21 7.34 -6.56 3.72
N LEU A 22 6.95 -7.71 3.18
CA LEU A 22 7.76 -8.94 3.11
C LEU A 22 7.93 -9.46 1.66
N GLY A 23 7.28 -8.85 0.66
CA GLY A 23 7.34 -9.30 -0.73
C GLY A 23 6.73 -10.69 -0.99
N LEU A 24 5.76 -11.13 -0.17
CA LEU A 24 5.19 -12.49 -0.19
C LEU A 24 3.71 -12.50 -0.63
N ALA A 25 3.43 -12.11 -1.87
CA ALA A 25 2.09 -12.21 -2.46
C ALA A 25 1.81 -13.66 -2.89
N ASN A 26 0.57 -14.14 -2.80
CA ASN A 26 0.20 -15.42 -3.42
C ASN A 26 -0.30 -15.22 -4.87
N ARG A 27 -0.44 -16.30 -5.66
CA ARG A 27 -0.94 -16.22 -7.05
C ARG A 27 -2.24 -15.43 -7.19
N TYR A 28 -3.23 -15.75 -6.34
CA TYR A 28 -4.55 -15.14 -6.37
C TYR A 28 -4.50 -13.65 -5.96
N ASP A 29 -3.58 -13.26 -5.07
CA ASP A 29 -3.40 -11.84 -4.70
C ASP A 29 -2.94 -11.02 -5.91
N LEU A 30 -1.93 -11.50 -6.65
CA LEU A 30 -1.42 -10.82 -7.85
C LEU A 30 -2.46 -10.78 -8.97
N VAL A 31 -3.15 -11.90 -9.23
CA VAL A 31 -4.24 -11.95 -10.21
C VAL A 31 -5.37 -10.99 -9.84
N ARG A 32 -5.79 -10.95 -8.56
CA ARG A 32 -6.82 -10.03 -8.06
C ARG A 32 -6.36 -8.58 -8.14
N LEU A 33 -5.11 -8.29 -7.78
CA LEU A 33 -4.54 -6.95 -7.85
C LEU A 33 -4.58 -6.42 -9.29
N TRP A 34 -4.10 -7.19 -10.26
CA TRP A 34 -4.04 -6.74 -11.66
C TRP A 34 -5.42 -6.70 -12.35
N SER A 35 -6.33 -7.62 -12.02
CA SER A 35 -7.63 -7.74 -12.70
C SER A 35 -8.82 -7.04 -12.04
N LEU A 36 -8.81 -6.87 -10.71
CA LEU A 36 -9.95 -6.32 -9.95
C LEU A 36 -9.63 -4.98 -9.29
N GLU A 37 -8.51 -4.88 -8.60
CA GLU A 37 -8.13 -3.66 -7.84
C GLU A 37 -7.62 -2.56 -8.79
N LEU A 38 -6.70 -2.91 -9.71
CA LEU A 38 -6.10 -2.01 -10.68
C LEU A 38 -6.83 -1.99 -12.03
N GLN A 39 -7.58 -3.06 -12.34
CA GLN A 39 -8.37 -3.22 -13.59
C GLN A 39 -7.54 -3.06 -14.88
N TRP A 40 -6.27 -3.48 -14.83
CA TRP A 40 -5.34 -3.37 -15.96
C TRP A 40 -5.40 -4.55 -16.92
N LEU A 41 -5.80 -5.73 -16.43
CA LEU A 41 -5.87 -6.99 -17.16
C LEU A 41 -7.22 -7.68 -16.92
N THR A 42 -7.63 -8.64 -17.76
CA THR A 42 -8.68 -9.59 -17.35
C THR A 42 -8.13 -10.61 -16.35
N PRO A 43 -8.96 -11.38 -15.61
CA PRO A 43 -8.47 -12.45 -14.74
C PRO A 43 -7.65 -13.51 -15.48
N GLU A 44 -8.01 -13.82 -16.72
CA GLU A 44 -7.33 -14.78 -17.59
C GLU A 44 -5.97 -14.24 -18.06
N ASP A 45 -5.95 -12.97 -18.51
CA ASP A 45 -4.73 -12.28 -18.92
C ASP A 45 -3.77 -12.13 -17.73
N ALA A 46 -4.26 -11.76 -16.55
CA ALA A 46 -3.47 -11.63 -15.34
C ALA A 46 -2.81 -12.95 -14.91
N LEU A 47 -3.53 -14.08 -15.03
CA LEU A 47 -2.96 -15.40 -14.78
C LEU A 47 -1.89 -15.76 -15.83
N SER A 48 -2.16 -15.51 -17.11
CA SER A 48 -1.19 -15.78 -18.18
C SER A 48 0.09 -14.95 -18.05
N VAL A 49 -0.03 -13.67 -17.68
CA VAL A 49 1.10 -12.79 -17.36
C VAL A 49 1.90 -13.35 -16.18
N LEU A 50 1.22 -13.77 -15.12
CA LEU A 50 1.87 -14.31 -13.93
C LEU A 50 2.67 -15.58 -14.23
N GLU A 51 2.09 -16.51 -14.98
CA GLU A 51 2.75 -17.74 -15.42
C GLU A 51 3.97 -17.45 -16.30
N LYS A 52 3.84 -16.51 -17.26
CA LYS A 52 4.97 -16.07 -18.11
C LYS A 52 6.09 -15.43 -17.28
N LEU A 53 5.77 -14.56 -16.33
CA LEU A 53 6.77 -13.91 -15.48
C LEU A 53 7.50 -14.92 -14.57
N CYS A 54 6.82 -15.96 -14.09
CA CYS A 54 7.48 -17.07 -13.40
C CYS A 54 8.35 -17.91 -14.37
N SER A 55 7.84 -18.28 -15.55
CA SER A 55 8.58 -19.12 -16.51
C SER A 55 9.82 -18.42 -17.07
N LEU A 56 9.74 -17.11 -17.23
CA LEU A 56 10.82 -16.25 -17.75
C LEU A 56 11.73 -15.70 -16.65
N GLY A 57 11.64 -16.17 -15.40
CA GLY A 57 12.60 -15.83 -14.33
C GLY A 57 12.45 -14.46 -13.67
N TRP A 58 11.42 -13.67 -14.01
CA TRP A 58 11.12 -12.38 -13.36
C TRP A 58 10.58 -12.53 -11.94
N LEU A 59 9.84 -13.60 -11.71
CA LEU A 59 9.21 -13.94 -10.43
C LEU A 59 9.74 -15.28 -9.94
N VAL A 60 10.01 -15.36 -8.64
CA VAL A 60 10.42 -16.60 -7.96
C VAL A 60 9.29 -17.02 -7.02
N GLU A 61 8.77 -18.22 -7.23
CA GLU A 61 7.81 -18.85 -6.32
C GLU A 61 8.53 -19.81 -5.36
N ASN A 62 8.23 -19.71 -4.06
CA ASN A 62 8.62 -20.70 -3.06
C ASN A 62 7.47 -20.93 -2.07
N GLU A 63 7.14 -22.19 -1.78
CA GLU A 63 6.05 -22.57 -0.86
C GLU A 63 4.71 -21.85 -1.09
N GLY A 64 4.34 -21.62 -2.36
CA GLY A 64 3.10 -20.91 -2.74
C GLY A 64 3.15 -19.38 -2.57
N ARG A 65 4.31 -18.82 -2.22
CA ARG A 65 4.56 -17.38 -2.11
C ARG A 65 5.43 -16.92 -3.28
N ILE A 66 5.00 -15.84 -3.91
CA ILE A 66 5.67 -15.23 -5.05
C ILE A 66 6.35 -13.95 -4.59
N LYS A 67 7.61 -13.80 -5.01
CA LYS A 67 8.44 -12.60 -4.84
C LYS A 67 9.09 -12.24 -6.17
N PRO A 68 9.46 -10.96 -6.41
CA PRO A 68 10.31 -10.62 -7.53
C PRO A 68 11.67 -11.33 -7.39
N ASN A 69 12.28 -11.67 -8.53
CA ASN A 69 13.66 -12.16 -8.54
C ASN A 69 14.58 -11.08 -7.94
N PRO A 70 15.43 -11.39 -6.93
CA PRO A 70 16.34 -10.41 -6.33
C PRO A 70 17.31 -9.74 -7.30
N ARG A 71 17.48 -10.28 -8.52
CA ARG A 71 18.32 -9.74 -9.60
C ARG A 71 17.58 -8.74 -10.52
N VAL A 72 16.28 -8.53 -10.33
CA VAL A 72 15.48 -7.53 -11.06
C VAL A 72 15.52 -6.20 -10.32
N GLU A 73 15.84 -5.10 -11.00
CA GLU A 73 15.75 -3.77 -10.43
C GLU A 73 14.30 -3.25 -10.53
N LEU A 74 13.67 -3.02 -9.37
CA LEU A 74 12.28 -2.55 -9.31
C LEU A 74 12.21 -1.03 -9.52
N LEU A 75 11.76 -0.61 -10.70
CA LEU A 75 11.66 0.80 -11.07
C LEU A 75 10.36 1.42 -10.57
N ALA A 76 10.45 2.46 -9.74
CA ALA A 76 9.29 3.21 -9.29
C ALA A 76 8.60 3.92 -10.47
N PRO A 77 7.29 3.72 -10.70
CA PRO A 77 6.57 4.41 -11.77
C PRO A 77 6.35 5.89 -11.45
N SER A 78 6.19 6.70 -12.50
CA SER A 78 5.70 8.08 -12.38
C SER A 78 4.24 8.13 -11.95
N LEU A 79 3.82 9.25 -11.32
CA LEU A 79 2.43 9.47 -10.94
C LEU A 79 1.48 9.30 -12.15
N GLY A 80 0.41 8.51 -11.97
CA GLY A 80 -0.57 8.26 -13.02
C GLY A 80 -0.13 7.29 -14.12
N TRP A 81 1.00 6.59 -13.96
CA TRP A 81 1.41 5.52 -14.87
C TRP A 81 0.43 4.34 -14.83
N GLN A 82 0.27 3.72 -15.99
CA GLN A 82 -0.44 2.46 -16.20
C GLN A 82 0.38 1.61 -17.18
N PRO A 83 0.37 0.27 -17.08
CA PRO A 83 1.14 -0.59 -17.95
C PRO A 83 0.61 -0.55 -19.39
N ILE A 84 1.53 -0.62 -20.34
CA ILE A 84 1.23 -0.95 -21.73
C ILE A 84 0.88 -2.44 -21.77
N VAL A 85 -0.41 -2.76 -21.61
CA VAL A 85 -0.95 -4.13 -21.54
C VAL A 85 -0.35 -5.09 -22.59
N ARG A 86 -0.18 -4.63 -23.84
CA ARG A 86 0.41 -5.44 -24.92
C ARG A 86 1.86 -5.90 -24.66
N ARG A 87 2.65 -5.12 -23.92
CA ARG A 87 4.00 -5.47 -23.47
C ARG A 87 3.97 -6.40 -22.27
N VAL A 88 3.16 -6.06 -21.26
CA VAL A 88 2.97 -6.91 -20.06
C VAL A 88 2.46 -8.32 -20.42
N LEU A 89 1.59 -8.44 -21.42
CA LEU A 89 1.11 -9.73 -21.97
C LEU A 89 2.21 -10.57 -22.63
N ASN A 90 3.28 -9.95 -23.11
CA ASN A 90 4.40 -10.61 -23.80
C ASN A 90 5.72 -10.06 -23.27
N PRO A 91 6.04 -10.31 -21.98
CA PRO A 91 7.24 -9.78 -21.37
C PRO A 91 8.47 -10.43 -22.01
N LEU A 92 9.56 -9.67 -22.12
CA LEU A 92 10.84 -10.21 -22.59
C LEU A 92 11.38 -11.25 -21.60
N GLU A 93 12.21 -12.17 -22.08
CA GLU A 93 12.90 -13.13 -21.24
C GLU A 93 13.88 -12.41 -20.29
N PHE A 94 13.95 -12.85 -19.02
CA PHE A 94 14.93 -12.33 -18.08
C PHE A 94 16.31 -12.91 -18.42
N VAL A 95 17.06 -12.19 -19.26
CA VAL A 95 18.44 -12.54 -19.57
C VAL A 95 19.32 -12.12 -18.40
N GLU A 96 19.73 -13.10 -17.59
CA GLU A 96 20.87 -12.93 -16.71
C GLU A 96 22.12 -12.74 -17.56
N MET A 97 22.80 -11.60 -17.42
CA MET A 97 24.21 -11.56 -17.79
C MET A 97 24.96 -12.34 -16.72
N GLU A 98 25.54 -13.47 -17.11
CA GLU A 98 26.63 -14.06 -16.36
C GLU A 98 27.79 -13.05 -16.35
N GLU A 99 27.89 -12.27 -15.27
CA GLU A 99 29.18 -11.67 -14.92
C GLU A 99 30.11 -12.85 -14.59
N GLU A 100 30.97 -13.23 -15.54
CA GLU A 100 32.16 -14.02 -15.26
C GLU A 100 33.08 -13.21 -14.34
N VAL A 101 32.77 -13.22 -13.05
CA VAL A 101 33.65 -12.74 -11.99
C VAL A 101 34.82 -13.71 -11.93
N ASN A 102 35.88 -13.41 -12.68
CA ASN A 102 37.13 -14.15 -12.66
C ASN A 102 37.76 -14.05 -11.25
N VAL A 103 37.59 -15.11 -10.45
CA VAL A 103 37.91 -15.17 -9.01
C VAL A 103 39.41 -15.00 -8.71
N ASN A 104 40.28 -14.99 -9.71
CA ASN A 104 41.73 -15.10 -9.57
C ASN A 104 42.49 -13.78 -9.23
N GLN A 105 41.84 -12.77 -8.63
CA GLN A 105 42.52 -11.52 -8.21
C GLN A 105 42.12 -11.00 -6.81
N ILE A 106 41.74 -11.89 -5.88
CA ILE A 106 41.61 -11.56 -4.44
C ILE A 106 42.30 -12.63 -3.56
N GLU A 107 43.52 -13.04 -3.92
CA GLU A 107 44.37 -13.93 -3.09
C GLU A 107 45.85 -13.47 -2.99
N GLU A 108 46.13 -12.17 -3.15
CA GLU A 108 47.47 -11.60 -2.85
C GLU A 108 47.38 -10.29 -2.05
N GLU A 109 46.88 -10.32 -0.80
CA GLU A 109 47.32 -9.38 0.26
C GLU A 109 46.87 -9.77 1.69
N THR A 110 47.15 -10.99 2.14
CA THR A 110 47.00 -11.39 3.57
C THR A 110 48.11 -12.32 4.07
N LEU A 111 49.35 -11.83 4.23
CA LEU A 111 50.21 -12.37 5.29
C LEU A 111 51.38 -11.47 5.73
N HIS A 112 51.19 -10.64 6.76
CA HIS A 112 52.21 -10.25 7.76
C HIS A 112 51.49 -9.54 8.94
N GLN A 113 51.66 -9.85 10.24
CA GLN A 113 52.28 -10.96 10.99
C GLN A 113 51.57 -11.04 12.37
N GLU A 114 51.41 -12.25 12.92
CA GLU A 114 51.17 -12.51 14.36
C GLU A 114 52.50 -12.96 15.03
N PRO A 115 52.62 -13.22 16.35
CA PRO A 115 51.74 -12.95 17.51
C PRO A 115 52.49 -12.40 18.76
N LYS A 116 51.79 -12.19 19.90
CA LYS A 116 52.14 -12.77 21.23
C LYS A 116 51.20 -12.36 22.39
N GLU A 117 50.95 -13.32 23.29
CA GLU A 117 50.12 -13.22 24.50
C GLU A 117 50.79 -12.40 25.64
N SER A 118 50.00 -11.97 26.65
CA SER A 118 50.10 -12.52 28.03
C SER A 118 49.40 -11.67 29.13
N ASN A 119 48.31 -12.23 29.68
CA ASN A 119 47.99 -12.34 31.12
C ASN A 119 47.28 -11.27 32.00
N ARG A 120 46.34 -11.81 32.83
CA ARG A 120 45.86 -11.41 34.19
C ARG A 120 44.79 -10.29 34.31
N ILE A 121 43.77 -10.38 35.17
CA ILE A 121 43.24 -11.46 36.07
C ILE A 121 41.78 -11.11 36.49
N ASP A 122 40.95 -12.13 36.82
CA ASP A 122 39.80 -12.22 37.77
C ASP A 122 38.95 -10.95 38.09
N GLU A 123 37.61 -10.98 38.15
CA GLU A 123 36.83 -11.74 39.14
C GLU A 123 35.68 -12.59 38.56
N SER A 124 35.57 -13.84 39.05
CA SER A 124 34.41 -14.73 38.87
C SER A 124 33.45 -14.75 40.07
N GLN A 125 32.33 -15.48 39.91
CA GLN A 125 31.34 -15.89 40.95
C GLN A 125 30.35 -14.76 41.34
N LYS A 126 29.01 -14.90 41.26
CA LYS A 126 28.06 -15.92 41.79
C LYS A 126 26.65 -15.65 41.17
N ILE A 127 25.66 -16.55 41.05
CA ILE A 127 25.46 -18.01 41.30
C ILE A 127 24.58 -18.55 40.15
N ASN A 128 24.64 -19.85 39.81
CA ASN A 128 23.62 -20.54 39.00
C ASN A 128 22.69 -21.42 39.86
N ALA A 129 21.39 -21.42 39.51
CA ALA A 129 20.39 -22.50 39.62
C ALA A 129 19.94 -23.13 40.96
N HIS A 130 18.62 -23.05 41.21
CA HIS A 130 17.75 -24.02 41.90
C HIS A 130 16.29 -23.71 41.45
N ILE A 131 15.67 -24.37 40.47
CA ILE A 131 15.14 -25.76 40.36
C ILE A 131 13.80 -25.98 41.10
N ILE A 132 12.70 -26.06 40.30
CA ILE A 132 11.41 -26.79 40.52
C ILE A 132 10.44 -26.19 41.59
N GLU A 133 9.11 -26.00 41.40
CA GLU A 133 8.04 -26.76 40.72
C GLU A 133 6.93 -25.92 39.99
N LYS A 134 6.09 -26.60 39.17
CA LYS A 134 4.73 -26.30 38.62
C LYS A 134 4.63 -25.33 37.43
N GLU A 135 4.14 -25.71 36.23
CA GLU A 135 2.80 -26.24 35.85
C GLU A 135 1.66 -25.25 36.17
N GLU A 136 0.71 -24.91 35.30
CA GLU A 136 0.43 -25.20 33.87
C GLU A 136 -0.51 -24.08 33.35
N MET A 137 -0.90 -24.14 32.06
CA MET A 137 -2.17 -23.68 31.46
C MET A 137 -2.10 -22.52 30.47
N ILE A 138 -2.39 -22.90 29.22
CA ILE A 138 -2.86 -22.07 28.12
C ILE A 138 -4.36 -21.82 28.33
N GLU A 139 -4.86 -20.58 28.16
CA GLU A 139 -6.29 -20.30 28.07
C GLU A 139 -6.62 -19.52 26.78
N PRO A 140 -7.59 -19.96 25.94
CA PRO A 140 -7.86 -19.37 24.63
C PRO A 140 -8.77 -18.14 24.69
N ALA A 141 -8.48 -17.13 23.87
CA ALA A 141 -9.30 -15.93 23.75
C ALA A 141 -10.68 -16.23 23.11
N GLN A 142 -11.76 -15.98 23.86
CA GLN A 142 -13.15 -16.11 23.41
C GLN A 142 -13.67 -14.80 22.77
N PRO A 143 -14.51 -14.88 21.72
CA PRO A 143 -15.03 -13.72 21.00
C PRO A 143 -16.18 -13.04 21.76
N ARG A 144 -16.26 -11.71 21.70
CA ARG A 144 -17.39 -10.95 22.24
C ARG A 144 -18.28 -10.41 21.13
N GLU A 145 -19.42 -11.07 20.92
CA GLU A 145 -20.55 -10.48 20.21
C GLU A 145 -21.01 -9.20 20.93
N LEU A 146 -21.37 -8.17 20.16
CA LEU A 146 -22.08 -7.00 20.69
C LEU A 146 -23.35 -6.76 19.88
N ILE A 147 -24.46 -6.99 20.57
CA ILE A 147 -25.82 -7.04 20.04
C ILE A 147 -26.28 -5.68 19.52
N VAL A 148 -26.79 -5.67 18.29
CA VAL A 148 -27.50 -4.53 17.71
C VAL A 148 -28.73 -4.18 18.54
N LYS A 149 -28.81 -2.94 19.03
CA LYS A 149 -30.06 -2.32 19.48
C LYS A 149 -30.32 -1.08 18.64
N ILE A 150 -31.37 -1.17 17.81
CA ILE A 150 -31.85 -0.07 16.97
C ILE A 150 -32.67 0.87 17.86
N SER A 151 -32.23 2.12 17.97
CA SER A 151 -33.03 3.23 18.46
C SER A 151 -32.64 4.51 17.72
N GLU A 152 -33.43 4.93 16.74
CA GLU A 152 -33.71 6.37 16.58
C GLU A 152 -34.58 6.77 17.78
N PRO A 153 -34.45 7.98 18.38
CA PRO A 153 -34.81 9.19 17.64
C PRO A 153 -34.09 10.50 18.06
N GLU A 154 -34.60 11.58 17.49
CA GLU A 154 -34.51 13.00 17.88
C GLU A 154 -33.23 13.82 17.69
N ASN A 155 -33.49 14.94 17.00
CA ASN A 155 -32.62 16.07 16.74
C ASN A 155 -32.36 16.90 18.01
N SER A 156 -31.11 17.00 18.45
CA SER A 156 -30.65 18.09 19.31
C SER A 156 -29.14 18.34 19.20
N THR A 157 -28.81 19.55 18.80
CA THR A 157 -27.45 20.09 18.70
C THR A 157 -26.76 20.12 20.08
N GLN A 158 -25.62 19.43 20.26
CA GLN A 158 -24.44 20.00 20.92
C GLN A 158 -23.17 19.13 20.84
N LYS A 159 -22.05 19.85 20.71
CA LYS A 159 -20.66 19.44 20.49
C LYS A 159 -20.13 18.39 21.47
N LYS A 160 -19.28 17.46 20.98
CA LYS A 160 -18.21 16.86 21.82
C LYS A 160 -16.98 16.42 21.00
N GLY A 161 -15.94 17.27 21.03
CA GLY A 161 -14.53 16.86 20.96
C GLY A 161 -13.97 16.27 19.66
N ASP A 162 -13.83 17.08 18.61
CA ASP A 162 -12.63 16.99 17.78
C ASP A 162 -11.52 17.80 18.49
N ALA A 163 -10.29 17.27 18.53
CA ALA A 163 -9.14 18.00 19.08
C ALA A 163 -8.85 19.26 18.24
N PRO A 164 -8.33 20.36 18.82
CA PRO A 164 -7.95 21.55 18.06
C PRO A 164 -6.85 21.19 17.06
N THR A 165 -7.27 20.90 15.84
CA THR A 165 -6.37 20.77 14.70
C THR A 165 -5.96 22.18 14.33
N ASP A 166 -4.74 22.56 14.70
CA ASP A 166 -4.15 23.89 14.47
C ASP A 166 -3.82 24.09 12.98
N ARG A 167 -4.87 24.06 12.15
CA ARG A 167 -4.84 24.37 10.72
C ARG A 167 -5.59 25.69 10.54
N PRO A 168 -5.02 26.66 9.81
CA PRO A 168 -5.77 27.85 9.45
C PRO A 168 -7.00 27.44 8.63
N PRO A 169 -8.14 28.15 8.76
CA PRO A 169 -9.35 27.83 8.01
C PRO A 169 -9.03 27.85 6.51
N ASP A 170 -9.19 26.68 5.88
CA ASP A 170 -8.95 26.50 4.46
C ASP A 170 -9.92 27.39 3.66
N ARG A 171 -9.45 28.02 2.57
CA ARG A 171 -10.31 28.81 1.67
C ARG A 171 -11.46 27.98 1.11
N ALA A 172 -11.28 26.67 1.00
CA ALA A 172 -12.36 25.77 0.61
C ALA A 172 -13.47 25.62 1.68
N GLU A 173 -13.21 25.93 2.95
CA GLU A 173 -14.21 25.81 4.03
C GLU A 173 -15.26 26.92 4.01
N MET A 174 -14.90 28.16 3.62
CA MET A 174 -15.88 29.24 3.46
C MET A 174 -16.91 28.95 2.35
N ASN A 175 -16.52 28.17 1.33
CA ASN A 175 -17.36 27.87 0.16
C ASN A 175 -18.22 26.61 0.32
N ILE A 176 -18.20 25.92 1.48
CA ILE A 176 -18.96 24.67 1.71
C ILE A 176 -20.45 24.83 1.41
N SER A 177 -21.08 25.92 1.84
CA SER A 177 -22.51 26.17 1.61
C SER A 177 -22.85 26.39 0.12
N ALA A 178 -22.00 27.12 -0.60
CA ALA A 178 -22.15 27.34 -2.04
C ALA A 178 -21.98 26.01 -2.81
N LEU A 179 -20.98 25.22 -2.43
CA LEU A 179 -20.69 23.91 -3.00
C LEU A 179 -21.84 22.91 -2.77
N ILE A 180 -22.45 22.88 -1.58
CA ILE A 180 -23.63 22.03 -1.32
C ILE A 180 -24.81 22.43 -2.23
N ASN A 181 -25.11 23.72 -2.33
CA ASN A 181 -26.23 24.22 -3.13
C ASN A 181 -26.03 23.95 -4.63
N HIS A 182 -24.84 24.25 -5.17
CA HIS A 182 -24.53 24.02 -6.58
C HIS A 182 -24.54 22.51 -6.92
N ILE A 183 -23.98 21.64 -6.05
CA ILE A 183 -24.09 20.20 -6.26
C ILE A 183 -25.55 19.75 -6.25
N ALA A 184 -26.36 20.24 -5.31
CA ALA A 184 -27.77 19.90 -5.21
C ALA A 184 -28.57 20.31 -6.47
N GLU A 185 -28.37 21.54 -6.93
CA GLU A 185 -29.01 22.08 -8.14
C GLU A 185 -28.58 21.31 -9.39
N SER A 186 -27.27 21.15 -9.62
CA SER A 186 -26.72 20.51 -10.82
C SER A 186 -26.90 18.98 -10.85
N SER A 187 -27.03 18.31 -9.70
CA SER A 187 -27.30 16.85 -9.64
C SER A 187 -28.77 16.48 -9.43
N GLY A 188 -29.66 17.46 -9.21
CA GLY A 188 -31.05 17.22 -8.84
C GLY A 188 -31.25 16.57 -7.45
N LEU A 189 -30.21 16.52 -6.62
CA LEU A 189 -30.27 15.98 -5.26
C LEU A 189 -30.70 17.05 -4.24
N VAL A 190 -31.43 16.65 -3.21
CA VAL A 190 -31.71 17.55 -2.07
C VAL A 190 -30.42 17.82 -1.28
N ASN A 191 -30.19 19.07 -0.83
CA ASN A 191 -29.06 19.45 0.03
C ASN A 191 -28.74 18.46 1.16
N ARG A 192 -29.77 17.94 1.85
CA ARG A 192 -29.63 16.94 2.92
C ARG A 192 -29.01 15.62 2.42
N GLU A 193 -29.33 15.19 1.21
CA GLU A 193 -28.75 14.00 0.59
C GLU A 193 -27.30 14.24 0.15
N VAL A 194 -26.99 15.42 -0.42
CA VAL A 194 -25.60 15.82 -0.74
C VAL A 194 -24.72 15.77 0.51
N VAL A 195 -25.15 16.40 1.60
CA VAL A 195 -24.45 16.37 2.89
C VAL A 195 -24.34 14.94 3.43
N ARG A 196 -25.41 14.13 3.37
CA ARG A 196 -25.38 12.73 3.82
C ARG A 196 -24.40 11.88 3.01
N ARG A 197 -24.30 12.08 1.69
CA ARG A 197 -23.31 11.40 0.83
C ARG A 197 -21.89 11.82 1.17
N ALA A 198 -21.63 13.13 1.32
CA ALA A 198 -20.32 13.63 1.73
C ALA A 198 -19.89 13.08 3.10
N GLN A 199 -20.79 13.07 4.10
CA GLN A 199 -20.51 12.48 5.42
C GLN A 199 -20.39 10.94 5.41
N ARG A 200 -20.97 10.24 4.43
CA ARG A 200 -20.67 8.81 4.19
C ARG A 200 -19.25 8.65 3.64
N LYS A 201 -18.86 9.43 2.63
CA LYS A 201 -17.49 9.41 2.07
C LYS A 201 -16.43 9.71 3.13
N ARG A 202 -16.63 10.72 4.00
CA ARG A 202 -15.70 10.99 5.12
C ARG A 202 -15.54 9.79 6.06
N ARG A 203 -16.64 9.11 6.39
CA ARG A 203 -16.59 7.91 7.27
C ARG A 203 -15.93 6.70 6.63
N SER A 204 -16.01 6.54 5.31
CA SER A 204 -15.39 5.40 4.60
C SER A 204 -13.94 5.66 4.16
N LEU A 205 -13.56 6.92 3.92
CA LEU A 205 -12.23 7.31 3.41
C LEU A 205 -11.26 7.76 4.52
N GLY A 206 -11.72 7.90 5.77
CA GLY A 206 -10.89 8.34 6.88
C GLY A 206 -10.63 9.86 6.86
N PRO A 207 -9.38 10.35 7.02
CA PRO A 207 -9.06 11.77 7.17
C PRO A 207 -9.29 12.63 5.90
N VAL A 208 -10.55 12.95 5.59
CA VAL A 208 -10.94 13.79 4.43
C VAL A 208 -11.72 15.04 4.88
N THR A 209 -11.36 16.20 4.31
CA THR A 209 -12.07 17.48 4.55
C THR A 209 -13.48 17.45 3.97
N LEU A 210 -14.39 18.29 4.49
CA LEU A 210 -15.78 18.28 4.03
C LEU A 210 -15.90 18.74 2.57
N TRP A 211 -15.13 19.74 2.16
CA TRP A 211 -15.11 20.22 0.77
C TRP A 211 -14.57 19.16 -0.20
N MET A 212 -13.53 18.41 0.17
CA MET A 212 -13.01 17.31 -0.65
C MET A 212 -14.03 16.17 -0.76
N ALA A 213 -14.71 15.83 0.33
CA ALA A 213 -15.78 14.85 0.30
C ALA A 213 -16.98 15.30 -0.57
N LEU A 214 -17.28 16.60 -0.62
CA LEU A 214 -18.28 17.18 -1.52
C LEU A 214 -17.83 17.14 -2.99
N ALA A 215 -16.58 17.49 -3.29
CA ALA A 215 -16.00 17.35 -4.63
C ALA A 215 -16.06 15.89 -5.14
N LEU A 216 -15.81 14.91 -4.26
CA LEU A 216 -15.98 13.49 -4.56
C LEU A 216 -17.45 13.05 -4.74
N VAL A 217 -18.43 13.79 -4.19
CA VAL A 217 -19.87 13.59 -4.50
C VAL A 217 -20.21 14.20 -5.85
N ALA A 218 -19.70 15.39 -6.18
CA ALA A 218 -19.90 16.02 -7.48
C ALA A 218 -19.40 15.12 -8.62
N ARG A 219 -18.16 14.60 -8.52
CA ARG A 219 -17.60 13.65 -9.47
C ARG A 219 -18.42 12.37 -9.61
N GLU A 220 -18.98 11.85 -8.51
CA GLU A 220 -19.86 10.66 -8.53
C GLU A 220 -21.20 10.94 -9.23
N GLN A 221 -21.70 12.18 -9.18
CA GLN A 221 -22.91 12.58 -9.90
C GLN A 221 -22.63 13.09 -11.33
N GLY A 222 -21.39 13.01 -11.81
CA GLY A 222 -21.02 13.38 -13.19
C GLY A 222 -20.96 14.88 -13.48
N LEU A 223 -20.84 15.72 -12.44
CA LEU A 223 -20.68 17.18 -12.60
C LEU A 223 -19.28 17.51 -13.15
N ASP A 224 -19.16 18.63 -13.85
CA ASP A 224 -17.86 19.13 -14.30
C ASP A 224 -17.01 19.56 -13.08
N MET A 225 -15.81 19.00 -13.01
CA MET A 225 -14.88 19.32 -11.94
C MET A 225 -14.29 20.73 -12.06
N TYR A 226 -14.28 21.34 -13.25
CA TYR A 226 -13.83 22.73 -13.40
C TYR A 226 -14.75 23.71 -12.68
N GLU A 227 -16.07 23.57 -12.82
CA GLU A 227 -17.08 24.36 -12.11
C GLU A 227 -16.94 24.19 -10.58
N ILE A 228 -16.76 22.95 -10.12
CA ILE A 228 -16.53 22.61 -8.72
C ILE A 228 -15.27 23.28 -8.17
N THR A 229 -14.15 23.24 -8.91
CA THR A 229 -12.91 23.94 -8.49
C THR A 229 -13.08 25.45 -8.46
N ALA A 230 -13.79 26.05 -9.42
CA ALA A 230 -14.05 27.49 -9.43
C ALA A 230 -14.84 27.96 -8.19
N ILE A 231 -15.83 27.16 -7.74
CA ILE A 231 -16.58 27.44 -6.51
C ILE A 231 -15.70 27.29 -5.27
N ILE A 232 -14.84 26.26 -5.21
CA ILE A 232 -13.89 26.05 -4.11
C ILE A 232 -12.89 27.22 -4.03
N GLU A 233 -12.43 27.72 -5.18
CA GLU A 233 -11.50 28.86 -5.29
C GLU A 233 -12.18 30.24 -5.23
N THR A 234 -13.50 30.33 -5.06
CA THR A 234 -14.15 31.65 -4.89
C THR A 234 -13.67 32.32 -3.57
N LYS A 235 -13.70 33.66 -3.50
CA LYS A 235 -13.16 34.45 -2.38
C LYS A 235 -14.23 35.36 -1.78
#